data_AF-A0A3C1KEF4-F1
#
_entry.id   AF-A0A3C1KEF4-F1
#
_cell.length_a   1.000
_cell.length_b   1.000
_cell.length_c   1.000
_cell.angle_alpha   90.00
_cell.angle_beta   90.00
_cell.angle_gamma   90.00
#
_symmetry.space_group_name_H-M   'P 1'
#
loop_
_entity.id
_entity.type
_entity.pdbx_description
1 polymer ?
#
loop_
_entity_poly.entity_id
_entity_poly.type
_entity_poly.pdbx_seq_one_letter_code
_entity_poly.pdbx_strand_id
1 'polypeptide(L)' 'GAQLTVDLETRTAVIGDLRVGFDIDDYTRWRLLEGLDDIGLTLRNEDRIAAYEARRESWKPRTLPVPDAPTK' A
#
# COMPACT_ATOMS: atom_id res chain seq x y z
N GLY A 1 0.76 -20.91 21.77
CA GLY A 1 0.35 -19.50 21.63
C GLY A 1 -1.15 -19.43 21.47
N ALA A 2 -1.76 -18.26 21.58
CA ALA A 2 -3.19 -18.05 21.37
C ALA A 2 -3.47 -17.57 19.94
N GLN A 3 -4.62 -17.95 19.38
CA GLN A 3 -5.08 -17.49 18.06
C GLN A 3 -6.05 -16.32 18.22
N LEU A 4 -5.83 -15.26 17.44
CA LEU A 4 -6.65 -14.06 17.37
C LEU A 4 -7.14 -13.89 15.93
N THR A 5 -8.43 -13.66 15.74
CA THR A 5 -9.00 -13.26 14.46
C THR A 5 -9.34 -11.78 14.51
N VAL A 6 -8.84 -11.01 13.53
CA VAL A 6 -9.13 -9.58 13.39
C VAL A 6 -9.90 -9.37 12.10
N ASP A 7 -11.09 -8.82 12.22
CA ASP A 7 -11.95 -8.43 11.10
C ASP A 7 -11.94 -6.90 11.00
N LEU A 8 -11.34 -6.40 9.93
CA LEU A 8 -11.22 -4.98 9.66
C LEU A 8 -12.49 -4.37 9.06
N GLU A 9 -13.32 -5.18 8.39
CA GLU A 9 -14.61 -4.71 7.86
C GLU A 9 -15.56 -4.36 9.01
N THR A 10 -15.67 -5.25 10.00
CA THR A 10 -16.53 -5.06 11.19
C THR A 10 -15.81 -4.43 12.38
N ARG A 11 -14.55 -4.03 12.22
CA ARG A 11 -13.68 -3.44 13.28
C ARG A 11 -13.74 -4.23 14.59
N THR A 12 -13.61 -5.54 14.50
CA THR A 12 -13.72 -6.46 15.65
C THR A 12 -12.51 -7.40 15.73
N ALA A 13 -12.01 -7.62 16.95
CA ALA A 13 -11.05 -8.68 17.24
C ALA A 13 -11.68 -9.77 18.14
N VAL A 14 -11.38 -11.04 17.87
CA VAL A 14 -11.95 -12.21 18.55
C VAL A 14 -10.83 -13.16 19.02
N ILE A 15 -10.83 -13.48 20.31
CA ILE A 15 -9.92 -14.46 20.94
C ILE A 15 -10.70 -15.35 21.90
N GLY A 16 -10.85 -16.63 21.56
CA GLY A 16 -11.79 -17.51 22.26
C GLY A 16 -13.19 -16.91 22.26
N ASP A 17 -13.78 -16.74 23.45
CA ASP A 17 -15.12 -16.17 23.62
C ASP A 17 -15.11 -14.64 23.76
N LEU A 18 -13.94 -13.99 23.83
CA LEU A 18 -13.83 -12.55 23.96
C LEU A 18 -13.95 -11.89 22.58
N ARG A 19 -14.93 -10.99 22.44
CA ARG A 19 -15.14 -10.13 21.27
C ARG A 19 -15.03 -8.66 21.67
N VAL A 20 -14.10 -7.94 21.05
CA VAL A 20 -13.87 -6.52 21.31
C VAL A 20 -13.91 -5.71 20.02
N GLY A 21 -14.62 -4.58 20.06
CA GLY A 21 -14.52 -3.56 19.02
C GLY A 21 -13.22 -2.78 19.15
N PHE A 22 -12.74 -2.22 18.05
CA PHE A 22 -11.58 -1.33 18.06
C PHE A 22 -11.81 -0.13 17.14
N ASP A 23 -11.12 0.97 17.43
CA ASP A 23 -11.13 2.17 16.61
C ASP A 23 -9.96 2.17 15.64
N ILE A 24 -10.25 2.61 14.42
CA ILE A 24 -9.30 2.90 13.35
C ILE A 24 -9.92 3.97 12.47
N ASP A 25 -9.12 4.93 12.04
CA ASP A 25 -9.62 5.96 11.14
C ASP A 25 -9.98 5.36 9.77
N ASP A 26 -10.95 5.98 9.10
CA ASP A 26 -11.49 5.44 7.85
C ASP A 26 -10.47 5.40 6.72
N TYR A 27 -9.49 6.32 6.72
CA TYR A 27 -8.47 6.38 5.69
C TYR A 27 -7.47 5.22 5.83
N THR A 28 -6.98 4.96 7.04
CA THR A 28 -6.11 3.81 7.32
C THR A 28 -6.84 2.50 7.08
N ARG A 29 -8.10 2.39 7.51
CA ARG A 29 -8.94 1.20 7.25
C ARG A 29 -9.10 0.94 5.77
N TRP A 30 -9.44 1.97 4.99
CA TRP A 30 -9.58 1.86 3.54
C TRP A 30 -8.27 1.44 2.87
N ARG A 31 -7.13 2.03 3.27
CA ARG A 31 -5.81 1.63 2.76
C ARG A 31 -5.54 0.15 2.97
N LEU A 32 -5.80 -0.36 4.17
CA LEU A 32 -5.58 -1.77 4.49
C LEU A 32 -6.54 -2.71 3.75
N LEU A 33 -7.82 -2.34 3.62
CA LEU A 33 -8.82 -3.15 2.91
C LEU A 33 -8.53 -3.24 1.40
N GLU A 34 -8.09 -2.13 0.79
CA GLU A 34 -7.77 -2.08 -0.65
C GLU A 34 -6.32 -2.49 -0.97
N GLY A 35 -5.50 -2.79 0.04
CA GLY A 35 -4.08 -3.11 -0.16
C GLY A 35 -3.24 -1.92 -0.64
N LEU A 36 -3.59 -0.69 -0.26
CA LEU A 36 -2.95 0.54 -0.71
C LEU A 36 -1.85 1.02 0.24
N ASP A 37 -0.66 1.18 -0.31
CA ASP A 37 0.44 1.94 0.28
C ASP A 37 0.58 3.34 -0.35
N ASP A 38 1.60 4.11 0.05
CA ASP A 38 1.78 5.47 -0.48
C ASP A 38 2.10 5.46 -1.99
N ILE A 39 2.78 4.41 -2.46
CA ILE A 39 3.04 4.19 -3.90
C ILE A 39 1.73 3.87 -4.62
N GLY A 40 0.94 2.94 -4.10
CA GLY A 40 -0.37 2.58 -4.64
C GLY A 40 -1.30 3.78 -4.74
N LEU A 41 -1.33 4.64 -3.72
CA LEU A 41 -2.07 5.91 -3.75
C LEU A 41 -1.57 6.86 -4.84
N THR A 42 -0.25 6.94 -5.01
CA THR A 42 0.37 7.73 -6.07
C THR A 42 -0.01 7.19 -7.45
N LEU A 43 0.04 5.87 -7.63
CA LEU A 43 -0.26 5.17 -8.88
C LEU A 43 -1.73 5.20 -9.28
N ARG A 44 -2.66 5.60 -8.40
CA ARG A 44 -4.03 5.95 -8.82
C ARG A 44 -4.07 7.12 -9.81
N ASN A 45 -2.97 7.87 -9.94
CA ASN A 45 -2.78 8.94 -10.92
C ASN A 45 -1.87 8.52 -12.08
N GLU A 46 -1.74 7.23 -12.37
CA GLU A 46 -0.83 6.67 -13.39
C GLU A 46 -0.91 7.41 -14.73
N ASP A 47 -2.11 7.67 -15.26
CA ASP A 47 -2.29 8.41 -16.52
C ASP A 47 -1.66 9.81 -16.49
N ARG A 48 -1.80 10.51 -15.36
CA ARG A 48 -1.23 11.86 -15.18
C ARG A 48 0.30 11.79 -15.06
N ILE A 49 0.80 10.75 -14.38
CA ILE A 49 2.24 10.49 -14.26
C ILE A 49 2.80 10.21 -15.66
N ALA A 50 2.19 9.31 -16.42
CA ALA A 50 2.59 8.95 -17.79
C ALA A 50 2.58 10.18 -18.72
N ALA A 51 1.51 10.99 -18.69
CA ALA A 51 1.43 12.21 -19.48
C ALA A 51 2.51 13.24 -19.11
N TYR A 52 2.86 13.36 -17.83
CA TYR A 52 3.95 14.20 -17.39
C TYR A 52 5.32 13.67 -17.83
N GLU A 53 5.53 12.35 -17.74
CA GLU A 53 6.79 11.72 -18.12
C GLU A 53 7.04 11.74 -19.63
N ALA A 54 5.99 11.62 -20.45
CA ALA A 54 6.09 11.69 -21.91
C ALA A 54 6.66 13.03 -22.43
N ARG A 55 6.48 14.11 -21.67
CA ARG A 55 6.99 15.46 -22.00
C ARG A 55 8.24 15.85 -21.20
N ARG A 56 8.84 14.93 -20.44
CA ARG A 56 10.01 15.21 -19.61
C ARG A 56 11.25 15.42 -20.49
N GLU A 57 11.92 16.55 -20.32
CA GLU A 57 13.17 16.85 -21.05
C GLU A 57 14.26 15.81 -20.77
N SER A 58 15.01 15.45 -21.80
CA SER A 58 16.00 14.36 -21.78
C SER A 58 17.20 14.62 -20.85
N TRP A 59 17.51 15.89 -20.56
CA TRP A 59 18.65 16.26 -19.73
C TRP A 59 18.39 16.11 -18.22
N LYS A 60 17.14 15.83 -17.81
CA LYS A 60 16.80 15.63 -16.39
C LYS A 60 17.31 14.27 -15.89
N PRO A 61 17.75 14.17 -14.62
CA PRO A 61 18.18 12.91 -14.03
C PRO A 61 17.10 11.82 -14.13
N ARG A 62 17.54 10.58 -14.37
CA ARG A 62 16.72 9.37 -14.38
C ARG A 62 17.32 8.35 -13.42
N THR A 63 16.46 7.64 -12.71
CA THR A 63 16.87 6.44 -11.97
C THR A 63 17.17 5.33 -12.96
N LEU A 64 18.41 4.84 -12.95
CA LEU A 64 18.78 3.65 -13.71
C LEU A 64 18.30 2.40 -12.95
N PRO A 65 17.90 1.32 -13.63
CA PRO A 65 17.64 0.05 -12.97
C PRO A 65 18.86 -0.39 -12.16
N VAL A 66 18.63 -1.12 -11.07
CA VAL A 66 19.72 -1.80 -10.37
C VAL A 66 20.36 -2.78 -11.36
N PRO A 67 21.68 -2.72 -11.60
CA PRO A 67 22.36 -3.68 -12.46
C PRO A 67 22.12 -5.10 -11.93
N ASP A 68 22.00 -6.09 -12.83
CA ASP A 68 21.88 -7.49 -12.44
C ASP A 68 23.04 -7.86 -11.51
N ALA A 69 22.71 -8.48 -10.37
CA ALA A 69 23.73 -8.95 -9.44
C ALA A 69 24.62 -9.99 -10.15
N PRO A 70 25.95 -9.97 -9.94
CA PRO A 70 26.82 -10.97 -10.55
C PRO A 70 26.39 -12.36 -10.08
N THR A 71 26.22 -13.27 -11.04
CA THR A 71 25.94 -14.69 -10.77
C THR A 71 27.08 -15.24 -9.91
N LYS A 72 26.75 -15.72 -8.71
CA LYS A 72 27.70 -16.33 -7.78
C LYS A 72 28.21 -17.67 -8.32
#